data_AF-A0A223V2T1-F1
#
_entry.id   AF-A0A223V2T1-F1
#
_cell.length_a   1.000
_cell.length_b   1.000
_cell.length_c   1.000
_cell.angle_alpha   90.00
_cell.angle_beta   90.00
_cell.angle_gamma   90.00
#
_symmetry.space_group_name_H-M   'P 1'
#
loop_
_entity.id
_entity.type
_entity.pdbx_description
1 polymer ?
#
loop_
_entity_poly.entity_id
_entity_poly.type
_entity_poly.pdbx_seq_one_letter_code
_entity_poly.pdbx_strand_id
1 'polypeptide(L)'
;MSIILLMTACKEKQKRVEDADLKQEIKLEVMSSNLKEENFNTTIDGKPVKLYWLQNKDLKMAMTNYGGRIVSLYVPDKNGQLTDVSIGRGSIREYVESAEAYFGATIGRVGNRIAKGKFTMDGIEYSIPTNNNENALHGGYKGFQDVVWDADRPNDHTLVLTYKSPDMEEGFPGNLSAKVTYSITDDNAVRIEYEATTDKPTIVNLTNHTYFNLNGEGSGTILNHSLQLYADKFTPVDEGLIPTGEFKEVKGTPFGFTSPHTIGERIETDNEQVKFGGGYDHNFVLNDKKENGMNHAAKVIGDKSGIVMDIYTQEPGIQFYSGNFMASENTLKSGAKDDFRTAFCLETQHFPDAPNQPAFPPIRLNPGEMYHTISEYRFSTQ
;
A
#
# COMPACT_ATOMS: atom_id res chain seq x y z
N MET A 1 -19.97 81.38 15.21
CA MET A 1 -18.64 81.34 15.85
C MET A 1 -18.74 80.32 16.98
N SER A 2 -17.83 79.35 16.98
CA SER A 2 -17.94 78.02 17.55
C SER A 2 -18.08 77.94 19.07
N ILE A 3 -18.84 76.97 19.57
CA ILE A 3 -18.59 76.32 20.86
C ILE A 3 -18.71 74.80 20.67
N ILE A 4 -17.62 74.13 21.05
CA ILE A 4 -17.34 72.71 20.95
C ILE A 4 -17.94 72.01 22.17
N LEU A 5 -18.64 70.88 21.98
CA LEU A 5 -19.01 69.95 23.05
C LEU A 5 -18.27 68.63 22.80
N LEU A 6 -17.33 68.31 23.70
CA LEU A 6 -16.62 67.03 23.76
C LEU A 6 -17.61 65.90 24.14
N MET A 7 -17.63 64.83 23.35
CA MET A 7 -18.12 63.53 23.81
C MET A 7 -16.96 62.56 24.03
N THR A 8 -17.10 61.85 25.13
CA THR A 8 -16.21 60.87 25.76
C THR A 8 -15.99 59.59 24.93
N ALA A 9 -14.82 59.00 25.13
CA ALA A 9 -14.41 57.70 24.64
C ALA A 9 -15.17 56.53 25.30
N CYS A 10 -15.37 55.43 24.57
CA CYS A 10 -15.11 54.08 25.07
C CYS A 10 -14.82 53.11 23.92
N LYS A 11 -13.76 52.32 24.08
CA LYS A 11 -13.24 51.30 23.15
C LYS A 11 -14.10 50.04 23.20
N GLU A 12 -14.40 49.46 22.05
CA GLU A 12 -14.49 48.01 21.90
C GLU A 12 -13.49 47.59 20.81
N LYS A 13 -12.46 46.85 21.23
CA LYS A 13 -11.45 46.23 20.36
C LYS A 13 -11.44 44.75 20.72
N GLN A 14 -12.37 44.00 20.15
CA GLN A 14 -12.40 42.54 20.25
C GLN A 14 -12.99 41.99 18.94
N LYS A 15 -12.48 40.84 18.48
CA LYS A 15 -12.66 40.19 17.15
C LYS A 15 -11.71 40.59 16.01
N ARG A 16 -10.40 40.55 16.26
CA ARG A 16 -9.42 40.43 15.17
C ARG A 16 -8.18 39.57 15.46
N VAL A 17 -8.16 38.90 16.62
CA VAL A 17 -7.01 38.10 17.07
C VAL A 17 -7.25 36.60 16.81
N GLU A 18 -8.45 36.08 17.08
CA GLU A 18 -8.76 34.64 16.87
C GLU A 18 -8.71 34.19 15.39
N ASP A 19 -9.17 35.01 14.44
CA ASP A 19 -9.14 34.64 13.00
C ASP A 19 -7.72 34.67 12.39
N ALA A 20 -6.81 35.46 12.97
CA ALA A 20 -5.44 35.54 12.51
C ALA A 20 -4.63 34.37 13.07
N ASP A 21 -4.84 34.01 14.34
CA ASP A 21 -4.21 32.87 14.97
C ASP A 21 -4.74 31.54 14.40
N LEU A 22 -6.04 31.39 14.10
CA LEU A 22 -6.56 30.21 13.37
C LEU A 22 -5.99 30.11 11.95
N LYS A 23 -5.84 31.22 11.23
CA LYS A 23 -5.23 31.22 9.88
C LYS A 23 -3.72 31.03 9.91
N GLN A 24 -3.09 31.26 11.06
CA GLN A 24 -1.66 31.08 11.27
C GLN A 24 -1.35 29.67 11.79
N GLU A 25 -2.21 29.07 12.62
CA GLU A 25 -2.20 27.64 12.97
C GLU A 25 -2.56 26.75 11.76
N ILE A 26 -3.50 27.15 10.89
CA ILE A 26 -3.74 26.46 9.60
C ILE A 26 -2.54 26.64 8.64
N LYS A 27 -1.65 27.61 8.87
CA LYS A 27 -0.43 27.86 8.07
C LYS A 27 0.83 27.19 8.61
N LEU A 28 0.82 26.68 9.85
CA LEU A 28 1.84 25.81 10.44
C LEU A 28 1.21 24.41 10.57
N GLU A 29 1.01 23.63 9.52
CA GLU A 29 1.96 22.63 9.01
C GLU A 29 1.48 22.08 7.64
N VAL A 30 1.46 22.97 6.64
CA VAL A 30 1.77 22.55 5.27
C VAL A 30 3.26 22.80 5.07
N MET A 31 4.10 22.09 5.85
CA MET A 31 5.49 21.86 5.45
C MET A 31 5.39 21.08 4.13
N SER A 32 5.91 21.69 3.06
CA SER A 32 5.47 21.50 1.69
C SER A 32 5.39 20.04 1.25
N SER A 33 4.20 19.46 1.26
CA SER A 33 3.94 18.36 0.33
C SER A 33 4.15 18.91 -1.08
N ASN A 34 4.99 18.28 -1.88
CA ASN A 34 5.11 18.63 -3.30
C ASN A 34 3.83 18.29 -4.09
N LEU A 35 2.87 17.62 -3.44
CA LEU A 35 1.55 17.36 -3.99
C LEU A 35 0.72 18.63 -4.11
N LYS A 36 0.16 18.80 -5.31
CA LYS A 36 -0.81 19.84 -5.64
C LYS A 36 -2.18 19.19 -5.79
N GLU A 37 -3.15 19.53 -4.95
CA GLU A 37 -4.48 18.88 -4.96
C GLU A 37 -5.18 19.01 -6.32
N GLU A 38 -4.98 20.12 -7.03
CA GLU A 38 -5.52 20.34 -8.38
C GLU A 38 -5.05 19.29 -9.39
N ASN A 39 -3.87 18.70 -9.20
CA ASN A 39 -3.36 17.62 -10.06
C ASN A 39 -4.11 16.30 -9.89
N PHE A 40 -4.93 16.19 -8.83
CA PHE A 40 -5.74 15.02 -8.52
C PHE A 40 -7.23 15.23 -8.75
N ASN A 41 -7.66 16.48 -8.98
CA ASN A 41 -9.05 16.83 -9.24
C ASN A 41 -9.40 16.60 -10.70
N THR A 42 -10.01 15.46 -11.00
CA THR A 42 -10.47 15.11 -12.36
C THR A 42 -11.74 14.25 -12.29
N THR A 43 -12.21 13.80 -13.46
CA THR A 43 -13.29 12.82 -13.59
C THR A 43 -12.80 11.69 -14.49
N ILE A 44 -12.92 10.45 -14.01
CA ILE A 44 -12.64 9.23 -14.79
C ILE A 44 -13.93 8.40 -14.78
N ASP A 45 -14.37 7.93 -15.95
CA ASP A 45 -15.60 7.15 -16.12
C ASP A 45 -16.84 7.73 -15.44
N GLY A 46 -16.96 9.06 -15.47
CA GLY A 46 -18.08 9.80 -14.88
C GLY A 46 -18.03 9.92 -13.35
N LYS A 47 -16.98 9.39 -12.69
CA LYS A 47 -16.78 9.51 -11.25
C LYS A 47 -15.72 10.57 -10.91
N PRO A 48 -15.95 11.40 -9.89
CA PRO A 48 -14.95 12.36 -9.43
C PRO A 48 -13.77 11.65 -8.79
N VAL A 49 -12.58 12.06 -9.18
CA VAL A 49 -11.30 11.64 -8.58
C VAL A 49 -10.72 12.82 -7.81
N LYS A 50 -10.23 12.55 -6.61
CA LYS A 50 -9.70 13.58 -5.69
C LYS A 50 -8.54 13.05 -4.86
N LEU A 51 -7.84 13.96 -4.20
CA LEU A 51 -6.92 13.66 -3.10
C LEU A 51 -7.65 13.81 -1.75
N TYR A 52 -7.35 12.91 -0.82
CA TYR A 52 -7.91 12.82 0.52
C TYR A 52 -6.76 12.78 1.52
N TRP A 53 -6.75 13.72 2.46
CA TRP A 53 -5.76 13.75 3.53
C TRP A 53 -6.31 13.11 4.79
N LEU A 54 -5.53 12.18 5.35
CA LEU A 54 -5.69 11.62 6.69
C LEU A 54 -4.52 12.08 7.57
N GLN A 55 -4.76 12.35 8.85
CA GLN A 55 -3.72 12.75 9.78
C GLN A 55 -4.07 12.43 11.23
N ASN A 56 -3.05 12.24 12.06
CA ASN A 56 -3.15 12.38 13.51
C ASN A 56 -2.15 13.46 13.96
N LYS A 57 -1.68 13.41 15.21
CA LYS A 57 -0.67 14.34 15.72
C LYS A 57 0.70 14.22 15.03
N ASP A 58 1.14 13.02 14.66
CA ASP A 58 2.51 12.74 14.20
C ASP A 58 2.59 12.29 12.73
N LEU A 59 1.58 11.56 12.23
CA LEU A 59 1.49 11.04 10.88
C LEU A 59 0.55 11.86 10.00
N LYS A 60 0.91 11.96 8.71
CA LYS A 60 0.06 12.55 7.67
C LYS A 60 0.11 11.70 6.41
N MET A 61 -1.03 11.34 5.86
CA MET A 61 -1.15 10.50 4.67
C MET A 61 -2.04 11.17 3.63
N ALA A 62 -1.59 11.14 2.37
CA ALA A 62 -2.39 11.54 1.22
C ALA A 62 -2.83 10.30 0.45
N MET A 63 -4.11 10.22 0.12
CA MET A 63 -4.69 9.13 -0.65
C MET A 63 -5.49 9.64 -1.83
N THR A 64 -5.64 8.84 -2.88
CA THR A 64 -6.62 9.12 -3.94
C THR A 64 -7.58 7.94 -4.12
N ASN A 65 -8.83 8.25 -4.46
CA ASN A 65 -9.86 7.24 -4.71
C ASN A 65 -9.71 6.57 -6.09
N TYR A 66 -8.83 7.05 -6.98
CA TYR A 66 -8.43 6.27 -8.15
C TYR A 66 -7.42 5.19 -7.74
N GLY A 67 -7.81 3.93 -7.89
CA GLY A 67 -7.04 2.77 -7.44
C GLY A 67 -6.95 2.61 -5.92
N GLY A 68 -7.61 3.47 -5.14
CA GLY A 68 -7.50 3.49 -3.67
C GLY A 68 -6.05 3.56 -3.22
N ARG A 69 -5.31 4.56 -3.72
CA ARG A 69 -3.85 4.64 -3.61
C ARG A 69 -3.39 5.44 -2.42
N ILE A 70 -2.38 4.97 -1.71
CA ILE A 70 -1.53 5.79 -0.85
C ILE A 70 -0.56 6.56 -1.76
N VAL A 71 -0.67 7.89 -1.78
CA VAL A 71 0.16 8.77 -2.63
C VAL A 71 1.38 9.28 -1.87
N SER A 72 1.22 9.55 -0.57
CA SER A 72 2.27 10.02 0.32
C SER A 72 1.98 9.58 1.76
N LEU A 73 3.04 9.33 2.52
CA LEU A 73 2.96 8.97 3.93
C LEU A 73 4.12 9.63 4.66
N TYR A 74 3.83 10.72 5.36
CA TYR A 74 4.78 11.50 6.13
C TYR A 74 4.88 10.93 7.55
N VAL A 75 6.10 10.54 7.92
CA VAL A 75 6.44 9.94 9.22
C VAL A 75 7.60 10.73 9.83
N PRO A 76 7.59 11.06 11.14
CA PRO A 76 8.71 11.76 11.77
C PRO A 76 9.95 10.86 11.83
N ASP A 77 11.09 11.39 11.41
CA ASP A 77 12.40 10.74 11.55
C ASP A 77 12.97 10.89 12.97
N LYS A 78 14.16 10.34 13.22
CA LYS A 78 14.84 10.44 14.54
C LYS A 78 15.16 11.88 14.99
N ASN A 79 15.09 12.85 14.08
CA ASN A 79 15.26 14.28 14.37
C ASN A 79 13.91 15.02 14.48
N GLY A 80 12.78 14.31 14.34
CA GLY A 80 11.43 14.88 14.31
C GLY A 80 11.03 15.51 12.97
N GLN A 81 11.82 15.33 11.91
CA GLN A 81 11.48 15.82 10.58
C GLN A 81 10.52 14.84 9.87
N LEU A 82 9.38 15.36 9.39
CA LEU A 82 8.47 14.57 8.55
C LEU A 82 9.16 14.15 7.25
N THR A 83 9.22 12.83 7.04
CA THR A 83 9.80 12.16 5.88
C THR A 83 8.70 11.43 5.13
N ASP A 84 8.56 11.67 3.83
CA ASP A 84 7.60 10.95 2.98
C ASP A 84 8.14 9.57 2.60
N VAL A 85 7.71 8.54 3.33
CA VAL A 85 8.24 7.17 3.20
C VAL A 85 7.55 6.36 2.10
N SER A 86 6.45 6.84 1.53
CA SER A 86 5.79 6.23 0.38
C SER A 86 6.31 6.88 -0.90
N ILE A 87 6.67 6.10 -1.92
CA ILE A 87 6.98 6.64 -3.24
C ILE A 87 5.77 6.57 -4.17
N GLY A 88 5.67 7.47 -5.14
CA GLY A 88 4.54 7.48 -6.06
C GLY A 88 4.53 8.68 -7.00
N ARG A 89 3.37 8.90 -7.63
CA ARG A 89 3.19 9.88 -8.71
C ARG A 89 2.56 11.18 -8.21
N GLY A 90 2.85 12.29 -8.89
CA GLY A 90 2.44 13.65 -8.49
C GLY A 90 1.09 14.10 -9.06
N SER A 91 0.43 13.29 -9.89
CA SER A 91 -0.87 13.59 -10.49
C SER A 91 -1.64 12.33 -10.89
N ILE A 92 -2.96 12.44 -11.09
CA ILE A 92 -3.79 11.33 -11.60
C ILE A 92 -3.39 10.96 -13.03
N ARG A 93 -3.09 11.95 -13.86
CA ARG A 93 -2.59 11.71 -15.21
C ARG A 93 -1.35 10.82 -15.19
N GLU A 94 -0.40 11.12 -14.31
CA GLU A 94 0.82 10.35 -14.17
C GLU A 94 0.59 8.92 -13.67
N TYR A 95 -0.45 8.65 -12.87
CA TYR A 95 -0.84 7.29 -12.48
C TYR A 95 -1.45 6.53 -13.66
N VAL A 96 -2.36 7.16 -14.42
CA VAL A 96 -3.02 6.55 -15.60
C VAL A 96 -2.01 6.25 -16.72
N GLU A 97 -1.04 7.15 -16.95
CA GLU A 97 -0.01 6.99 -17.98
C GLU A 97 1.24 6.25 -17.49
N SER A 98 1.22 5.73 -16.25
CA SER A 98 2.39 5.09 -15.62
C SER A 98 2.76 3.78 -16.33
N ALA A 99 4.06 3.53 -16.49
CA ALA A 99 4.55 2.20 -16.89
C ALA A 99 4.38 1.17 -15.74
N GLU A 100 4.44 1.66 -14.49
CA GLU A 100 4.23 0.88 -13.28
C GLU A 100 2.88 1.24 -12.66
N ALA A 101 1.90 0.34 -12.79
CA ALA A 101 0.51 0.62 -12.45
C ALA A 101 0.20 0.52 -10.94
N TYR A 102 1.11 -0.02 -10.12
CA TYR A 102 0.75 -0.47 -8.77
C TYR A 102 1.18 0.46 -7.65
N PHE A 103 1.91 1.56 -7.92
CA PHE A 103 2.34 2.53 -6.90
C PHE A 103 1.20 2.90 -5.93
N GLY A 104 1.30 2.40 -4.69
CA GLY A 104 0.39 2.71 -3.58
C GLY A 104 -0.99 2.07 -3.66
N ALA A 105 -1.30 1.30 -4.71
CA ALA A 105 -2.66 0.88 -5.04
C ALA A 105 -3.25 -0.17 -4.10
N THR A 106 -4.57 -0.12 -3.95
CA THR A 106 -5.35 -1.28 -3.52
C THR A 106 -5.39 -2.28 -4.66
N ILE A 107 -4.96 -3.51 -4.39
CA ILE A 107 -4.89 -4.59 -5.37
C ILE A 107 -6.04 -5.58 -5.19
N GLY A 108 -6.63 -6.01 -6.30
CA GLY A 108 -7.71 -6.97 -6.34
C GLY A 108 -8.25 -7.17 -7.76
N ARG A 109 -9.14 -8.14 -8.03
CA ARG A 109 -9.81 -9.01 -7.05
C ARG A 109 -8.90 -10.02 -6.35
N VAL A 110 -7.80 -10.40 -7.00
CA VAL A 110 -6.76 -11.28 -6.47
C VAL A 110 -5.39 -10.65 -6.67
N GLY A 111 -4.69 -10.39 -5.55
CA GLY A 111 -3.31 -9.96 -5.53
C GLY A 111 -2.34 -11.05 -5.95
N ASN A 112 -1.20 -10.62 -6.49
CA ASN A 112 -0.17 -11.44 -7.09
C ASN A 112 -0.67 -12.27 -8.29
N ARG A 113 0.04 -13.36 -8.61
CA ARG A 113 -0.12 -14.11 -9.86
C ARG A 113 -1.12 -15.25 -9.76
N ILE A 114 -1.79 -15.53 -10.88
CA ILE A 114 -2.53 -16.77 -11.15
C ILE A 114 -1.90 -17.41 -12.38
N ALA A 115 -1.43 -18.64 -12.24
CA ALA A 115 -0.75 -19.38 -13.29
C ALA A 115 -1.64 -19.48 -14.54
N LYS A 116 -1.07 -19.11 -15.70
CA LYS A 116 -1.74 -19.16 -17.01
C LYS A 116 -3.03 -18.31 -17.10
N GLY A 117 -3.25 -17.42 -16.13
CA GLY A 117 -4.49 -16.68 -15.97
C GLY A 117 -5.71 -17.59 -15.80
N LYS A 118 -5.56 -18.78 -15.22
CA LYS A 118 -6.63 -19.77 -15.15
C LYS A 118 -6.76 -20.36 -13.76
N PHE A 119 -8.00 -20.64 -13.36
CA PHE A 119 -8.27 -21.43 -12.17
C PHE A 119 -9.57 -22.22 -12.35
N THR A 120 -9.74 -23.30 -11.59
CA THR A 120 -10.96 -24.10 -11.59
C THR A 120 -11.67 -23.99 -10.25
N MET A 121 -12.98 -23.76 -10.28
CA MET A 121 -13.82 -23.73 -9.09
C MET A 121 -15.13 -24.46 -9.39
N ASP A 122 -15.50 -25.40 -8.53
CA ASP A 122 -16.69 -26.25 -8.69
C ASP A 122 -16.77 -26.97 -10.07
N GLY A 123 -15.61 -27.35 -10.60
CA GLY A 123 -15.50 -28.00 -11.91
C GLY A 123 -15.65 -27.06 -13.11
N ILE A 124 -15.75 -25.75 -12.90
CA ILE A 124 -15.80 -24.73 -13.95
C ILE A 124 -14.44 -24.05 -14.04
N GLU A 125 -13.85 -24.01 -15.24
CA GLU A 125 -12.63 -23.24 -15.52
C GLU A 125 -12.99 -21.77 -15.78
N TYR A 126 -12.31 -20.87 -15.07
CA TYR A 126 -12.38 -19.43 -15.28
C TYR A 126 -11.05 -18.94 -15.88
N SER A 127 -11.12 -17.89 -16.69
CA SER A 127 -9.96 -17.30 -17.35
C SER A 127 -9.90 -15.80 -17.07
N ILE A 128 -8.76 -15.36 -16.55
CA ILE A 128 -8.38 -13.97 -16.27
C ILE A 128 -7.40 -13.54 -17.37
N PRO A 129 -7.48 -12.30 -17.89
CA PRO A 129 -6.53 -11.82 -18.88
C PRO A 129 -5.07 -11.96 -18.42
N THR A 130 -4.23 -12.52 -19.29
CA THR A 130 -2.79 -12.69 -19.02
C THR A 130 -2.05 -11.38 -19.28
N ASN A 131 -2.04 -10.51 -18.27
CA ASN A 131 -1.38 -9.20 -18.29
C ASN A 131 0.09 -9.24 -17.81
N ASN A 132 0.62 -10.42 -17.45
CA ASN A 132 2.01 -10.59 -17.05
C ASN A 132 2.60 -11.84 -17.72
N ASN A 133 3.17 -11.66 -18.91
CA ASN A 133 3.60 -12.74 -19.79
C ASN A 133 2.45 -13.74 -20.03
N GLU A 134 2.65 -15.00 -19.69
CA GLU A 134 1.65 -16.05 -19.78
C GLU A 134 0.72 -16.12 -18.57
N ASN A 135 0.95 -15.34 -17.51
CA ASN A 135 0.18 -15.35 -16.27
C ASN A 135 -0.74 -14.14 -16.14
N ALA A 136 -1.75 -14.24 -15.27
CA ALA A 136 -2.50 -13.08 -14.81
C ALA A 136 -1.86 -12.54 -13.51
N LEU A 137 -1.86 -11.24 -13.33
CA LEU A 137 -1.25 -10.53 -12.21
C LEU A 137 -2.19 -9.44 -11.70
N HIS A 138 -2.33 -9.34 -10.38
CA HIS A 138 -2.98 -8.21 -9.69
C HIS A 138 -4.40 -7.89 -10.23
N GLY A 139 -5.17 -8.94 -10.48
CA GLY A 139 -6.57 -8.81 -10.91
C GLY A 139 -6.79 -8.50 -12.39
N GLY A 140 -5.76 -8.49 -13.24
CA GLY A 140 -5.90 -8.31 -14.68
C GLY A 140 -5.60 -6.88 -15.16
N TYR A 141 -6.04 -6.54 -16.38
CA TYR A 141 -5.69 -5.25 -17.01
C TYR A 141 -6.34 -4.08 -16.29
N LYS A 142 -7.62 -4.20 -15.93
CA LYS A 142 -8.39 -3.23 -15.15
C LYS A 142 -8.74 -3.78 -13.76
N GLY A 143 -7.71 -4.23 -13.06
CA GLY A 143 -7.84 -4.60 -11.64
C GLY A 143 -8.19 -3.40 -10.76
N PHE A 144 -8.29 -3.63 -9.45
CA PHE A 144 -8.73 -2.62 -8.48
C PHE A 144 -7.85 -1.36 -8.41
N GLN A 145 -6.62 -1.43 -8.92
CA GLN A 145 -5.70 -0.31 -9.08
C GLN A 145 -6.15 0.70 -10.15
N ASP A 146 -6.99 0.30 -11.11
CA ASP A 146 -7.38 1.11 -12.28
C ASP A 146 -8.83 1.63 -12.21
N VAL A 147 -9.54 1.36 -11.12
CA VAL A 147 -10.94 1.77 -10.94
C VAL A 147 -11.06 3.01 -10.06
N VAL A 148 -12.14 3.78 -10.22
CA VAL A 148 -12.49 4.87 -9.30
C VAL A 148 -13.40 4.33 -8.20
N TRP A 149 -12.85 4.27 -6.98
CA TRP A 149 -13.56 3.91 -5.78
C TRP A 149 -14.51 5.04 -5.35
N ASP A 150 -15.68 4.66 -4.84
CA ASP A 150 -16.53 5.60 -4.13
C ASP A 150 -15.93 5.84 -2.74
N ALA A 151 -15.79 7.11 -2.35
CA ALA A 151 -15.00 7.49 -1.18
C ALA A 151 -15.83 8.29 -0.18
N ASP A 152 -15.80 7.85 1.08
CA ASP A 152 -16.36 8.53 2.23
C ASP A 152 -15.26 8.80 3.26
N ARG A 153 -15.19 10.04 3.77
CA ARG A 153 -14.17 10.46 4.73
C ARG A 153 -14.88 10.94 6.01
N PRO A 154 -15.27 10.03 6.91
CA PRO A 154 -16.14 10.35 8.04
C PRO A 154 -15.49 11.27 9.09
N ASN A 155 -14.15 11.30 9.13
CA ASN A 155 -13.37 12.16 10.01
C ASN A 155 -12.00 12.48 9.36
N ASP A 156 -11.09 13.13 10.06
CA ASP A 156 -9.78 13.54 9.56
C ASP A 156 -8.71 12.44 9.55
N HIS A 157 -9.01 11.24 10.06
CA HIS A 157 -8.06 10.14 10.19
C HIS A 157 -8.55 8.84 9.55
N THR A 158 -9.72 8.83 8.90
CA THR A 158 -10.32 7.63 8.28
C THR A 158 -10.82 7.94 6.86
N LEU A 159 -10.50 7.06 5.91
CA LEU A 159 -11.05 7.03 4.55
C LEU A 159 -11.65 5.65 4.28
N VAL A 160 -12.93 5.61 3.94
CA VAL A 160 -13.64 4.40 3.53
C VAL A 160 -13.80 4.43 2.01
N LEU A 161 -13.28 3.42 1.34
CA LEU A 161 -13.39 3.22 -0.09
C LEU A 161 -14.31 2.03 -0.37
N THR A 162 -15.28 2.20 -1.25
CA THR A 162 -16.16 1.10 -1.70
C THR A 162 -16.16 0.95 -3.20
N TYR A 163 -16.19 -0.29 -3.67
CA TYR A 163 -16.27 -0.61 -5.08
C TYR A 163 -17.14 -1.85 -5.30
N LYS A 164 -17.98 -1.80 -6.33
CA LYS A 164 -18.79 -2.94 -6.76
C LYS A 164 -18.21 -3.47 -8.06
N SER A 165 -17.47 -4.56 -7.95
CA SER A 165 -16.92 -5.31 -9.08
C SER A 165 -18.02 -6.22 -9.65
N PRO A 166 -18.51 -5.99 -10.88
CA PRO A 166 -19.57 -6.80 -11.45
C PRO A 166 -19.16 -8.25 -11.69
N ASP A 167 -20.15 -9.12 -11.83
CA ASP A 167 -19.97 -10.51 -12.29
C ASP A 167 -19.15 -10.54 -13.58
N MET A 168 -18.13 -11.39 -13.62
CA MET A 168 -17.19 -11.57 -14.72
C MET A 168 -16.28 -10.38 -15.02
N GLU A 169 -16.16 -9.39 -14.14
CA GLU A 169 -15.13 -8.37 -14.25
C GLU A 169 -13.73 -9.02 -14.26
N GLU A 170 -12.93 -8.70 -15.27
CA GLU A 170 -11.63 -9.34 -15.56
C GLU A 170 -11.70 -10.88 -15.59
N GLY A 171 -12.88 -11.48 -15.74
CA GLY A 171 -13.08 -12.94 -15.76
C GLY A 171 -13.40 -13.59 -14.40
N PHE A 172 -13.52 -12.82 -13.31
CA PHE A 172 -13.87 -13.36 -11.99
C PHE A 172 -15.39 -13.50 -11.79
N PRO A 173 -15.91 -14.67 -11.39
CA PRO A 173 -17.35 -14.87 -11.20
C PRO A 173 -17.90 -14.12 -9.97
N GLY A 174 -19.18 -13.79 -9.98
CA GLY A 174 -19.89 -13.15 -8.89
C GLY A 174 -19.71 -11.64 -8.86
N ASN A 175 -20.79 -10.93 -8.57
CA ASN A 175 -20.69 -9.54 -8.16
C ASN A 175 -19.97 -9.54 -6.80
N LEU A 176 -18.95 -8.70 -6.66
CA LEU A 176 -18.22 -8.51 -5.41
C LEU A 176 -18.42 -7.07 -4.93
N SER A 177 -18.95 -6.91 -3.73
CA SER A 177 -18.95 -5.64 -3.02
C SER A 177 -17.72 -5.59 -2.13
N ALA A 178 -16.72 -4.80 -2.52
CA ALA A 178 -15.49 -4.59 -1.77
C ALA A 178 -15.55 -3.26 -1.00
N LYS A 179 -15.04 -3.26 0.23
CA LYS A 179 -14.85 -2.09 1.08
C LYS A 179 -13.45 -2.13 1.67
N VAL A 180 -12.73 -1.03 1.59
CA VAL A 180 -11.42 -0.88 2.22
C VAL A 180 -11.44 0.36 3.10
N THR A 181 -11.16 0.19 4.38
CA THR A 181 -11.06 1.28 5.34
C THR A 181 -9.60 1.52 5.65
N TYR A 182 -9.11 2.71 5.30
CA TYR A 182 -7.81 3.21 5.67
C TYR A 182 -7.95 4.14 6.86
N SER A 183 -7.15 3.95 7.91
CA SER A 183 -7.15 4.86 9.05
C SER A 183 -5.75 5.09 9.62
N ILE A 184 -5.50 6.30 10.12
CA ILE A 184 -4.36 6.60 10.98
C ILE A 184 -4.83 6.48 12.43
N THR A 185 -4.15 5.66 13.22
CA THR A 185 -4.46 5.45 14.64
C THR A 185 -3.67 6.40 15.53
N ASP A 186 -4.10 6.59 16.77
CA ASP A 186 -3.41 7.47 17.74
C ASP A 186 -2.01 6.96 18.13
N ASP A 187 -1.73 5.66 17.96
CA ASP A 187 -0.42 5.03 18.21
C ASP A 187 0.46 4.94 16.96
N ASN A 188 0.25 5.85 16.01
CA ASN A 188 1.06 6.01 14.79
C ASN A 188 1.11 4.77 13.90
N ALA A 189 -0.05 4.14 13.69
CA ALA A 189 -0.23 3.11 12.69
C ALA A 189 -1.05 3.60 11.50
N VAL A 190 -0.68 3.18 10.29
CA VAL A 190 -1.60 3.11 9.16
C VAL A 190 -2.27 1.74 9.20
N ARG A 191 -3.56 1.72 9.52
CA ARG A 191 -4.40 0.53 9.54
C ARG A 191 -5.20 0.44 8.24
N ILE A 192 -5.17 -0.74 7.62
CA ILE A 192 -5.93 -1.06 6.41
C ILE A 192 -6.80 -2.26 6.71
N GLU A 193 -8.11 -2.09 6.58
CA GLU A 193 -9.11 -3.12 6.84
C GLU A 193 -9.90 -3.39 5.57
N TYR A 194 -9.91 -4.65 5.14
CA TYR A 194 -10.55 -5.07 3.91
C TYR A 194 -11.77 -5.93 4.23
N GLU A 195 -12.88 -5.62 3.57
CA GLU A 195 -14.12 -6.38 3.65
C GLU A 195 -14.64 -6.67 2.25
N ALA A 196 -15.13 -7.89 2.00
CA ALA A 196 -15.86 -8.18 0.77
C ALA A 196 -16.98 -9.20 0.96
N THR A 197 -18.05 -9.04 0.17
CA THR A 197 -19.17 -9.99 0.08
C THR A 197 -19.53 -10.24 -1.37
N THR A 198 -20.11 -11.40 -1.66
CA THR A 198 -20.43 -11.81 -3.03
C THR A 198 -21.81 -12.47 -3.15
N ASP A 199 -22.35 -12.47 -4.37
CA ASP A 199 -23.61 -13.15 -4.72
C ASP A 199 -23.42 -14.50 -5.44
N LYS A 200 -22.19 -14.86 -5.81
CA LYS A 200 -21.79 -16.19 -6.31
C LYS A 200 -20.43 -16.57 -5.73
N PRO A 201 -20.09 -17.86 -5.62
CA PRO A 201 -18.73 -18.23 -5.25
C PRO A 201 -17.70 -17.55 -6.14
N THR A 202 -16.64 -17.01 -5.54
CA THR A 202 -15.51 -16.34 -6.20
C THR A 202 -14.22 -16.59 -5.40
N ILE A 203 -13.10 -16.09 -5.91
CA ILE A 203 -11.85 -15.95 -5.18
C ILE A 203 -11.55 -14.47 -4.88
N VAL A 204 -10.96 -14.19 -3.72
CA VAL A 204 -10.61 -12.85 -3.23
C VAL A 204 -9.30 -12.90 -2.45
N ASN A 205 -8.35 -12.05 -2.81
CA ASN A 205 -7.10 -11.83 -2.08
C ASN A 205 -6.73 -10.35 -2.25
N LEU A 206 -7.01 -9.51 -1.27
CA LEU A 206 -6.80 -8.06 -1.37
C LEU A 206 -5.54 -7.66 -0.62
N THR A 207 -4.80 -6.71 -1.17
CA THR A 207 -3.61 -6.15 -0.54
C THR A 207 -3.39 -4.69 -0.94
N ASN A 208 -2.34 -4.05 -0.43
CA ASN A 208 -1.92 -2.72 -0.84
C ASN A 208 -0.46 -2.75 -1.29
N HIS A 209 -0.19 -2.17 -2.46
CA HIS A 209 1.11 -2.21 -3.12
C HIS A 209 1.88 -0.90 -2.93
N THR A 210 1.93 -0.39 -1.70
CA THR A 210 2.78 0.75 -1.36
C THR A 210 4.25 0.40 -1.52
N TYR A 211 4.94 1.22 -2.30
CA TYR A 211 6.38 1.20 -2.43
C TYR A 211 6.97 2.13 -1.37
N PHE A 212 7.79 1.57 -0.49
CA PHE A 212 8.39 2.28 0.62
C PHE A 212 9.87 2.57 0.38
N ASN A 213 10.29 3.74 0.83
CA ASN A 213 11.68 4.02 1.18
C ASN A 213 11.68 4.80 2.50
N LEU A 214 12.07 4.15 3.60
CA LEU A 214 12.04 4.76 4.93
C LEU A 214 12.98 5.96 5.11
N ASN A 215 13.89 6.22 4.16
CA ASN A 215 14.72 7.42 4.15
C ASN A 215 14.12 8.57 3.32
N GLY A 216 12.94 8.36 2.72
CA GLY A 216 12.23 9.32 1.88
C GLY A 216 12.36 9.03 0.39
N GLU A 217 11.37 9.45 -0.39
CA GLU A 217 11.42 9.41 -1.86
C GLU A 217 12.63 10.21 -2.40
N GLY A 218 13.39 9.60 -3.33
CA GLY A 218 14.60 10.22 -3.90
C GLY A 218 15.85 10.15 -3.01
N SER A 219 15.80 9.46 -1.86
CA SER A 219 16.94 9.31 -0.94
C SER A 219 18.00 8.27 -1.36
N GLY A 220 17.81 7.64 -2.52
CA GLY A 220 18.66 6.61 -3.09
C GLY A 220 18.15 5.19 -2.81
N THR A 221 19.06 4.23 -2.83
CA THR A 221 18.75 2.80 -2.73
C THR A 221 18.29 2.35 -1.33
N ILE A 222 17.43 1.33 -1.27
CA ILE A 222 16.96 0.68 -0.04
C ILE A 222 17.89 -0.44 0.48
N LEU A 223 19.01 -0.68 -0.18
CA LEU A 223 19.88 -1.84 0.11
C LEU A 223 20.50 -1.83 1.51
N ASN A 224 20.58 -0.67 2.16
CA ASN A 224 21.10 -0.53 3.53
C ASN A 224 20.00 -0.58 4.60
N HIS A 225 18.72 -0.55 4.23
CA HIS A 225 17.63 -0.72 5.19
C HIS A 225 17.76 -2.08 5.84
N SER A 226 17.61 -2.11 7.17
CA SER A 226 17.58 -3.37 7.92
C SER A 226 16.18 -3.96 7.83
N LEU A 227 16.07 -5.21 7.41
CA LEU A 227 14.83 -5.97 7.30
C LEU A 227 14.90 -7.20 8.22
N GLN A 228 13.80 -7.45 8.92
CA GLN A 228 13.50 -8.71 9.58
C GLN A 228 12.11 -9.17 9.14
N LEU A 229 11.99 -10.45 8.80
CA LEU A 229 10.73 -11.12 8.47
C LEU A 229 10.49 -12.23 9.50
N TYR A 230 9.29 -12.27 10.07
CA TYR A 230 8.90 -13.30 11.04
C TYR A 230 8.30 -14.50 10.31
N ALA A 231 9.10 -15.07 9.42
CA ALA A 231 8.75 -16.18 8.56
C ALA A 231 9.91 -17.16 8.48
N ASP A 232 9.66 -18.42 8.87
CA ASP A 232 10.68 -19.47 8.79
C ASP A 232 10.70 -20.14 7.40
N LYS A 233 9.69 -19.88 6.56
CA LYS A 233 9.55 -20.44 5.22
C LYS A 233 9.16 -19.40 4.17
N PHE A 234 9.44 -19.70 2.92
CA PHE A 234 8.96 -18.95 1.74
C PHE A 234 8.40 -19.91 0.69
N THR A 235 7.66 -19.39 -0.28
CA THR A 235 7.16 -20.14 -1.43
C THR A 235 8.13 -19.98 -2.60
N PRO A 236 8.99 -20.97 -2.92
CA PRO A 236 9.84 -20.90 -4.09
C PRO A 236 8.98 -20.88 -5.36
N VAL A 237 9.51 -20.21 -6.39
CA VAL A 237 8.84 -19.96 -7.67
C VAL A 237 9.60 -20.55 -8.84
N ASP A 238 8.92 -20.69 -9.97
CA ASP A 238 9.52 -20.96 -11.27
C ASP A 238 10.01 -19.67 -11.97
N GLU A 239 10.50 -19.81 -13.20
CA GLU A 239 10.98 -18.68 -14.02
C GLU A 239 9.88 -17.65 -14.38
N GLY A 240 8.61 -18.06 -14.31
CA GLY A 240 7.44 -17.21 -14.51
C GLY A 240 6.93 -16.56 -13.21
N LEU A 241 7.67 -16.73 -12.11
CA LEU A 241 7.33 -16.29 -10.76
C LEU A 241 6.04 -16.90 -10.21
N ILE A 242 5.69 -18.11 -10.68
CA ILE A 242 4.60 -18.92 -10.12
C ILE A 242 5.15 -19.83 -9.03
N PRO A 243 4.53 -19.87 -7.83
CA PRO A 243 4.96 -20.81 -6.79
C PRO A 243 4.92 -22.26 -7.24
N THR A 244 5.92 -23.04 -6.82
CA THR A 244 5.96 -24.48 -7.12
C THR A 244 4.94 -25.31 -6.34
N GLY A 245 4.26 -24.70 -5.36
CA GLY A 245 3.39 -25.37 -4.40
C GLY A 245 4.10 -25.86 -3.13
N GLU A 246 5.44 -25.76 -3.08
CA GLU A 246 6.23 -26.16 -1.92
C GLU A 246 6.40 -25.02 -0.90
N PHE A 247 6.73 -25.38 0.34
CA PHE A 247 7.22 -24.44 1.35
C PHE A 247 8.67 -24.77 1.68
N LYS A 248 9.57 -23.81 1.48
CA LYS A 248 11.01 -24.00 1.69
C LYS A 248 11.49 -23.20 2.89
N GLU A 249 12.30 -23.84 3.75
CA GLU A 249 12.94 -23.18 4.89
C GLU A 249 13.85 -22.03 4.42
N VAL A 250 13.77 -20.88 5.09
CA VAL A 250 14.64 -19.73 4.79
C VAL A 250 16.04 -19.91 5.37
N LYS A 251 16.18 -20.73 6.41
CA LYS A 251 17.44 -20.94 7.14
C LYS A 251 18.54 -21.46 6.21
N GLY A 252 19.68 -20.77 6.21
CA GLY A 252 20.83 -21.13 5.38
C GLY A 252 20.66 -20.76 3.90
N THR A 253 19.65 -19.96 3.55
CA THR A 253 19.43 -19.44 2.20
C THR A 253 19.53 -17.90 2.19
N PRO A 254 19.65 -17.25 1.02
CA PRO A 254 19.61 -15.79 0.90
C PRO A 254 18.33 -15.13 1.44
N PHE A 255 17.26 -15.91 1.63
CA PHE A 255 15.95 -15.47 2.12
C PHE A 255 15.86 -15.45 3.65
N GLY A 256 16.92 -15.82 4.38
CA GLY A 256 16.94 -15.86 5.84
C GLY A 256 16.89 -14.48 6.52
N PHE A 257 15.70 -13.91 6.67
CA PHE A 257 15.46 -12.64 7.39
C PHE A 257 14.86 -12.84 8.79
N THR A 258 14.99 -14.04 9.39
CA THR A 258 14.47 -14.33 10.75
C THR A 258 15.13 -13.49 11.85
N SER A 259 16.29 -12.89 11.54
CA SER A 259 16.96 -11.83 12.31
C SER A 259 17.22 -10.63 11.40
N PRO A 260 17.45 -9.41 11.96
CA PRO A 260 17.73 -8.23 11.16
C PRO A 260 18.95 -8.41 10.24
N HIS A 261 18.77 -8.16 8.96
CA HIS A 261 19.81 -8.12 7.92
C HIS A 261 19.54 -6.96 6.97
N THR A 262 20.58 -6.37 6.37
CA THR A 262 20.34 -5.36 5.34
C THR A 262 19.75 -6.01 4.10
N ILE A 263 18.83 -5.33 3.42
CA ILE A 263 18.19 -5.86 2.21
C ILE A 263 19.25 -6.25 1.16
N GLY A 264 20.32 -5.46 1.03
CA GLY A 264 21.37 -5.71 0.06
C GLY A 264 22.38 -6.79 0.43
N GLU A 265 22.39 -7.32 1.66
CA GLU A 265 23.44 -8.23 2.14
C GLU A 265 23.62 -9.46 1.25
N ARG A 266 22.51 -10.01 0.73
CA ARG A 266 22.49 -11.30 0.02
C ARG A 266 21.72 -11.28 -1.30
N ILE A 267 21.27 -10.11 -1.74
CA ILE A 267 20.40 -9.93 -2.91
C ILE A 267 21.07 -10.30 -4.25
N GLU A 268 22.40 -10.41 -4.28
CA GLU A 268 23.19 -10.82 -5.45
C GLU A 268 23.80 -12.22 -5.30
N THR A 269 23.35 -13.01 -4.31
CA THR A 269 23.87 -14.36 -4.10
C THR A 269 23.55 -15.23 -5.33
N ASP A 270 24.52 -16.04 -5.78
CA ASP A 270 24.30 -17.03 -6.83
C ASP A 270 23.35 -18.13 -6.34
N ASN A 271 22.06 -17.87 -6.52
CA ASN A 271 20.96 -18.70 -6.08
C ASN A 271 19.84 -18.62 -7.12
N GLU A 272 19.26 -19.76 -7.47
CA GLU A 272 18.23 -19.86 -8.49
C GLU A 272 17.03 -18.94 -8.24
N GLN A 273 16.52 -18.89 -7.01
CA GLN A 273 15.34 -18.11 -6.65
C GLN A 273 15.64 -16.60 -6.67
N VAL A 274 16.85 -16.20 -6.26
CA VAL A 274 17.31 -14.82 -6.40
C VAL A 274 17.38 -14.41 -7.88
N LYS A 275 17.83 -15.30 -8.77
CA LYS A 275 17.86 -15.05 -10.21
C LYS A 275 16.45 -14.90 -10.80
N PHE A 276 15.51 -15.77 -10.43
CA PHE A 276 14.12 -15.67 -10.90
C PHE A 276 13.48 -14.35 -10.48
N GLY A 277 13.67 -13.93 -9.23
CA GLY A 277 13.13 -12.64 -8.73
C GLY A 277 13.90 -11.39 -9.17
N GLY A 278 15.08 -11.50 -9.78
CA GLY A 278 16.00 -10.36 -10.00
C GLY A 278 16.49 -9.73 -8.68
N GLY A 279 16.46 -10.49 -7.60
CA GLY A 279 16.47 -10.04 -6.21
C GLY A 279 15.37 -10.76 -5.43
N TYR A 280 14.74 -10.06 -4.48
CA TYR A 280 13.59 -10.59 -3.77
C TYR A 280 12.29 -10.18 -4.48
N ASP A 281 11.54 -11.16 -4.97
CA ASP A 281 10.11 -11.04 -5.33
C ASP A 281 9.37 -12.32 -4.89
N HIS A 282 9.32 -12.55 -3.58
CA HIS A 282 8.83 -13.82 -3.02
C HIS A 282 7.83 -13.61 -1.90
N ASN A 283 6.87 -14.53 -1.81
CA ASN A 283 5.98 -14.64 -0.67
C ASN A 283 6.65 -15.42 0.46
N PHE A 284 6.63 -14.83 1.66
CA PHE A 284 7.08 -15.42 2.90
C PHE A 284 5.89 -15.94 3.69
N VAL A 285 6.00 -17.15 4.21
CA VAL A 285 4.97 -17.82 5.01
C VAL A 285 5.14 -17.36 6.46
N LEU A 286 4.20 -16.54 6.94
CA LEU A 286 4.29 -15.97 8.28
C LEU A 286 4.19 -17.05 9.34
N ASN A 287 5.02 -16.92 10.38
CA ASN A 287 4.95 -17.79 11.53
C ASN A 287 3.62 -17.53 12.25
N ASP A 288 2.84 -18.57 12.53
CA ASP A 288 1.55 -18.48 13.22
C ASP A 288 1.73 -18.21 14.73
N LYS A 289 2.26 -17.02 15.05
CA LYS A 289 2.52 -16.51 16.39
C LYS A 289 1.78 -15.18 16.54
N LYS A 290 0.47 -15.29 16.65
CA LYS A 290 -0.43 -14.13 16.68
C LYS A 290 -0.45 -13.45 18.04
N GLU A 291 -0.31 -12.14 18.03
CA GLU A 291 -0.63 -11.26 19.15
C GLU A 291 -1.88 -10.45 18.80
N ASN A 292 -2.90 -10.47 19.66
CA ASN A 292 -4.20 -9.83 19.40
C ASN A 292 -4.82 -10.21 18.04
N GLY A 293 -4.60 -11.46 17.61
CA GLY A 293 -5.12 -11.98 16.34
C GLY A 293 -4.31 -11.63 15.09
N MET A 294 -3.17 -10.93 15.23
CA MET A 294 -2.30 -10.55 14.11
C MET A 294 -0.90 -11.13 14.26
N ASN A 295 -0.31 -11.60 13.16
CA ASN A 295 1.09 -11.94 13.06
C ASN A 295 1.91 -10.64 12.99
N HIS A 296 2.99 -10.54 13.77
CA HIS A 296 4.04 -9.56 13.46
C HIS A 296 4.73 -10.09 12.20
N ALA A 297 4.56 -9.44 11.06
CA ALA A 297 5.00 -9.93 9.76
C ALA A 297 6.43 -9.49 9.42
N ALA A 298 6.75 -8.22 9.65
CA ALA A 298 8.01 -7.63 9.27
C ALA A 298 8.39 -6.47 10.19
N LYS A 299 9.70 -6.22 10.31
CA LYS A 299 10.26 -4.99 10.85
C LYS A 299 11.30 -4.45 9.89
N VAL A 300 11.20 -3.16 9.54
CA VAL A 300 12.14 -2.48 8.67
C VAL A 300 12.67 -1.22 9.33
N ILE A 301 13.95 -0.92 9.16
CA ILE A 301 14.60 0.28 9.71
C ILE A 301 15.34 1.01 8.60
N GLY A 302 15.03 2.30 8.42
CA GLY A 302 15.75 3.19 7.51
C GLY A 302 17.13 3.54 8.08
N ASP A 303 18.19 3.28 7.31
CA ASP A 303 19.58 3.46 7.76
C ASP A 303 19.98 4.92 7.98
N LYS A 304 19.28 5.87 7.35
CA LYS A 304 19.57 7.32 7.48
C LYS A 304 18.58 7.99 8.43
N SER A 305 17.28 7.80 8.19
CA SER A 305 16.20 8.45 8.94
C SER A 305 16.04 7.92 10.36
N GLY A 306 16.42 6.66 10.61
CA GLY A 306 16.10 5.97 11.86
C GLY A 306 14.61 5.63 12.00
N ILE A 307 13.80 5.84 10.96
CA ILE A 307 12.39 5.42 10.96
C ILE A 307 12.33 3.89 11.02
N VAL A 308 11.49 3.40 11.92
CA VAL A 308 11.18 2.00 12.10
C VAL A 308 9.74 1.77 11.64
N MET A 309 9.53 0.74 10.83
CA MET A 309 8.21 0.29 10.39
C MET A 309 8.02 -1.17 10.82
N ASP A 310 7.13 -1.42 11.76
CA ASP A 310 6.66 -2.76 12.13
C ASP A 310 5.31 -3.04 11.43
N ILE A 311 5.16 -4.22 10.83
CA ILE A 311 3.93 -4.63 10.13
C ILE A 311 3.25 -5.74 10.92
N TYR A 312 1.98 -5.56 11.26
CA TYR A 312 1.12 -6.58 11.86
C TYR A 312 -0.03 -6.92 10.92
N THR A 313 -0.38 -8.19 10.77
CA THR A 313 -1.45 -8.58 9.83
C THR A 313 -2.18 -9.86 10.24
N GLN A 314 -3.44 -9.98 9.83
CA GLN A 314 -4.20 -11.23 9.91
C GLN A 314 -3.88 -12.19 8.75
N GLU A 315 -3.21 -11.71 7.71
CA GLU A 315 -2.81 -12.50 6.55
C GLU A 315 -1.82 -13.63 6.91
N PRO A 316 -1.84 -14.74 6.14
CA PRO A 316 -0.90 -15.84 6.35
C PRO A 316 0.46 -15.59 5.69
N GLY A 317 0.56 -14.62 4.76
CA GLY A 317 1.75 -14.37 3.96
C GLY A 317 2.08 -12.89 3.82
N ILE A 318 3.33 -12.65 3.39
CA ILE A 318 3.79 -11.33 3.00
C ILE A 318 4.68 -11.43 1.76
N GLN A 319 4.31 -10.72 0.68
CA GLN A 319 5.18 -10.56 -0.48
C GLN A 319 6.26 -9.55 -0.12
N PHE A 320 7.52 -9.93 -0.29
CA PHE A 320 8.63 -8.98 -0.28
C PHE A 320 9.18 -8.80 -1.68
N TYR A 321 8.95 -7.62 -2.23
CA TYR A 321 9.49 -7.18 -3.50
C TYR A 321 10.52 -6.06 -3.29
N SER A 322 11.76 -6.27 -3.72
CA SER A 322 12.88 -5.35 -3.49
C SER A 322 13.10 -4.31 -4.60
N GLY A 323 12.10 -4.06 -5.45
CA GLY A 323 12.17 -3.01 -6.47
C GLY A 323 13.04 -3.38 -7.68
N ASN A 324 13.00 -4.65 -8.09
CA ASN A 324 13.91 -5.23 -9.10
C ASN A 324 13.57 -4.85 -10.55
N PHE A 325 12.35 -4.39 -10.82
CA PHE A 325 11.89 -3.99 -12.15
C PHE A 325 11.83 -2.47 -12.35
N MET A 326 12.21 -1.70 -11.32
CA MET A 326 12.30 -0.24 -11.42
C MET A 326 13.48 0.14 -12.33
N ALA A 327 13.18 0.86 -13.42
CA ALA A 327 14.08 1.09 -14.53
C ALA A 327 14.13 2.58 -14.98
N SER A 328 13.84 3.51 -14.06
CA SER A 328 13.86 4.96 -14.31
C SER A 328 12.84 5.46 -15.34
N GLU A 329 11.82 4.66 -15.65
CA GLU A 329 10.77 4.98 -16.62
C GLU A 329 9.75 5.99 -16.06
N ASN A 330 9.66 6.09 -14.73
CA ASN A 330 8.70 6.91 -14.03
C ASN A 330 9.38 8.07 -13.30
N THR A 331 8.85 9.29 -13.47
CA THR A 331 9.17 10.41 -12.59
C THR A 331 8.25 10.38 -11.37
N LEU A 332 8.83 10.41 -10.18
CA LEU A 332 8.12 10.41 -8.91
C LEU A 332 7.71 11.83 -8.50
N LYS A 333 6.83 11.97 -7.50
CA LYS A 333 6.29 13.26 -7.04
C LYS A 333 7.35 14.27 -6.54
N SER A 334 8.52 13.80 -6.10
CA SER A 334 9.69 14.59 -5.73
C SER A 334 10.50 15.09 -6.94
N GLY A 335 10.23 14.59 -8.15
CA GLY A 335 11.03 14.79 -9.35
C GLY A 335 12.16 13.76 -9.53
N ALA A 336 12.41 12.90 -8.54
CA ALA A 336 13.31 11.76 -8.69
C ALA A 336 12.76 10.72 -9.69
N LYS A 337 13.61 9.80 -10.12
CA LYS A 337 13.22 8.64 -10.93
C LYS A 337 13.00 7.42 -10.05
N ASP A 338 12.19 6.47 -10.52
CA ASP A 338 12.10 5.12 -9.97
C ASP A 338 13.33 4.30 -10.39
N ASP A 339 14.51 4.70 -9.90
CA ASP A 339 15.74 3.98 -10.21
C ASP A 339 15.75 2.61 -9.53
N PHE A 340 16.55 1.70 -10.10
CA PHE A 340 16.70 0.32 -9.62
C PHE A 340 16.90 0.23 -8.10
N ARG A 341 16.00 -0.50 -7.42
CA ARG A 341 16.02 -0.75 -5.97
C ARG A 341 16.11 0.50 -5.10
N THR A 342 15.34 1.53 -5.45
CA THR A 342 15.11 2.74 -4.64
C THR A 342 13.89 2.66 -3.72
N ALA A 343 13.10 1.60 -3.81
CA ALA A 343 11.96 1.31 -2.95
C ALA A 343 11.69 -0.19 -2.87
N PHE A 344 10.94 -0.61 -1.85
CA PHE A 344 10.50 -1.99 -1.65
C PHE A 344 9.00 -2.05 -1.34
N CYS A 345 8.37 -3.21 -1.56
CA CYS A 345 6.99 -3.46 -1.17
C CYS A 345 6.93 -4.60 -0.13
N LEU A 346 5.98 -4.49 0.79
CA LEU A 346 5.65 -5.50 1.79
C LEU A 346 4.14 -5.68 1.79
N GLU A 347 3.66 -6.54 0.88
CA GLU A 347 2.24 -6.77 0.62
C GLU A 347 1.76 -7.92 1.48
N THR A 348 0.97 -7.64 2.52
CA THR A 348 0.34 -8.69 3.33
C THR A 348 -0.79 -9.33 2.53
N GLN A 349 -0.78 -10.65 2.36
CA GLN A 349 -1.71 -11.34 1.48
C GLN A 349 -1.79 -12.85 1.76
N HIS A 350 -2.74 -13.53 1.12
CA HIS A 350 -2.67 -14.96 0.89
C HIS A 350 -1.64 -15.30 -0.20
N PHE A 351 -1.23 -16.56 -0.27
CA PHE A 351 -0.13 -16.98 -1.12
C PHE A 351 -0.48 -16.84 -2.62
N PRO A 352 0.49 -16.44 -3.47
CA PRO A 352 0.28 -16.39 -4.91
C PRO A 352 -0.15 -17.75 -5.47
N ASP A 353 -0.95 -17.73 -6.53
CA ASP A 353 -1.48 -18.93 -7.19
C ASP A 353 -2.27 -19.90 -6.27
N ALA A 354 -2.68 -19.47 -5.08
CA ALA A 354 -3.51 -20.25 -4.15
C ALA A 354 -4.71 -21.00 -4.79
N PRO A 355 -5.47 -20.47 -5.77
CA PRO A 355 -6.59 -21.23 -6.33
C PRO A 355 -6.17 -22.47 -7.13
N ASN A 356 -4.89 -22.58 -7.51
CA ASN A 356 -4.32 -23.72 -8.22
C ASN A 356 -3.40 -24.58 -7.33
N GLN A 357 -3.25 -24.22 -6.05
CA GLN A 357 -2.29 -24.85 -5.12
C GLN A 357 -3.03 -25.43 -3.90
N PRO A 358 -3.44 -26.71 -3.92
CA PRO A 358 -4.28 -27.29 -2.86
C PRO A 358 -3.68 -27.27 -1.45
N ALA A 359 -2.35 -27.14 -1.34
CA ALA A 359 -1.64 -27.05 -0.06
C ALA A 359 -1.63 -25.63 0.53
N PHE A 360 -2.04 -24.61 -0.24
CA PHE A 360 -2.04 -23.22 0.19
C PHE A 360 -3.36 -22.87 0.89
N PRO A 361 -3.37 -21.88 1.80
CA PRO A 361 -4.60 -21.36 2.39
C PRO A 361 -5.58 -20.92 1.28
N PRO A 362 -6.83 -21.38 1.30
CA PRO A 362 -7.78 -21.11 0.23
C PRO A 362 -8.22 -19.64 0.25
N ILE A 363 -8.42 -19.07 -0.94
CA ILE A 363 -8.89 -17.69 -1.12
C ILE A 363 -10.34 -17.62 -1.62
N ARG A 364 -11.10 -18.69 -1.43
CA ARG A 364 -12.50 -18.78 -1.89
C ARG A 364 -13.42 -18.00 -0.94
N LEU A 365 -14.37 -17.27 -1.53
CA LEU A 365 -15.46 -16.60 -0.84
C LEU A 365 -16.81 -17.09 -1.39
N ASN A 366 -17.70 -17.57 -0.53
CA ASN A 366 -19.05 -18.01 -0.91
C ASN A 366 -20.12 -16.97 -0.56
N PRO A 367 -21.31 -17.03 -1.19
CA PRO A 367 -22.45 -16.22 -0.79
C PRO A 367 -22.83 -16.47 0.68
N GLY A 368 -23.07 -15.38 1.42
CA GLY A 368 -23.37 -15.42 2.86
C GLY A 368 -22.14 -15.40 3.76
N GLU A 369 -20.93 -15.57 3.21
CA GLU A 369 -19.67 -15.35 3.92
C GLU A 369 -19.20 -13.90 3.75
N MET A 370 -18.28 -13.48 4.62
CA MET A 370 -17.60 -12.19 4.55
C MET A 370 -16.10 -12.43 4.52
N TYR A 371 -15.44 -11.95 3.47
CA TYR A 371 -14.00 -11.76 3.47
C TYR A 371 -13.69 -10.62 4.41
N HIS A 372 -12.78 -10.83 5.37
CA HIS A 372 -12.34 -9.82 6.32
C HIS A 372 -10.89 -10.06 6.69
N THR A 373 -10.07 -9.00 6.60
CA THR A 373 -8.67 -9.03 7.02
C THR A 373 -8.17 -7.63 7.33
N ILE A 374 -7.16 -7.54 8.18
CA ILE A 374 -6.59 -6.30 8.70
C ILE A 374 -5.07 -6.38 8.63
N SER A 375 -4.46 -5.27 8.21
CA SER A 375 -3.02 -5.02 8.34
C SER A 375 -2.75 -3.65 8.95
N GLU A 376 -1.70 -3.55 9.76
CA GLU A 376 -1.25 -2.33 10.43
C GLU A 376 0.24 -2.11 10.16
N TYR A 377 0.59 -0.92 9.67
CA TYR A 377 1.95 -0.45 9.48
C TYR A 377 2.23 0.58 10.58
N ARG A 378 2.93 0.15 11.63
CA ARG A 378 3.22 0.95 12.83
C ARG A 378 4.58 1.62 12.70
N PHE A 379 4.62 2.92 12.97
CA PHE A 379 5.82 3.72 12.79
C PHE A 379 6.39 4.21 14.12
N SER A 380 7.70 4.11 14.27
CA SER A 380 8.46 4.66 15.39
C SER A 380 9.86 5.08 14.93
N THR A 381 10.74 5.47 15.85
CA THR A 381 12.12 5.89 15.55
C THR A 381 13.13 5.21 16.47
N GLN A 382 14.35 5.01 15.96
CA GLN A 382 15.50 4.48 16.70
C GLN A 382 16.63 5.50 16.85
#